data_AF-Q4DQK7-F1
#
_entry.id   AF-Q4DQK7-F1
#
_cell.length_a   1.000
_cell.length_b   1.000
_cell.length_c   1.000
_cell.angle_alpha   90.00
_cell.angle_beta   90.00
_cell.angle_gamma   90.00
#
_symmetry.space_group_name_H-M   'P 1'
#
loop_
_entity.id
_entity.type
_entity.pdbx_description
1 polymer ?
#
loop_
_entity_poly.entity_id
_entity_poly.type
_entity_poly.pdbx_seq_one_letter_code
_entity_poly.pdbx_strand_id
1 'polypeptide(L)'
;MWRRGQCLRAPPKVLCLTMIPGGGAMTPALQQLGYTPYTFQHTFTEGRVNTHPQEWCMVLDKQKPFNPAILEDNHGETSGDRKGFDALVGPPCTLAFEAILKACPLSTRVILVEEADKDAWARDAAAIWDPLLRQTGQAAKRQAGVHLHQMVLRMTKGMAGSNRKLFSATTLEMLEERVKTVVPKDRLLVYRYGSGWEPLCHFLSKQVPYSSDAGVISFPPYESGTELAADLSDRLQRVERVVLWVTCFLFAALFALYTPLYTQLRDSVVAYYDDYREAFEPVLRENEGKTLSLRKALVLAKNTTMSFEEKWRARGGVIGAAEEALSKLGDSGRG
;
A
#
# COMPACT_ATOMS: atom_id res chain seq x y z
N MET A 1 -29.56 -26.89 -21.09
CA MET A 1 -28.51 -27.00 -22.14
C MET A 1 -27.80 -25.67 -22.49
N TRP A 2 -28.15 -24.52 -21.91
CA TRP A 2 -27.64 -23.19 -22.33
C TRP A 2 -26.28 -22.75 -21.75
N ARG A 3 -25.66 -23.47 -20.81
CA ARG A 3 -24.39 -23.04 -20.19
C ARG A 3 -23.13 -23.16 -21.07
N ARG A 4 -23.13 -24.00 -22.13
CA ARG A 4 -21.91 -24.22 -22.93
C ARG A 4 -21.52 -23.03 -23.81
N GLY A 5 -22.47 -22.21 -24.26
CA GLY A 5 -22.21 -21.07 -25.15
C GLY A 5 -21.55 -19.86 -24.47
N GLN A 6 -21.84 -19.63 -23.18
CA GLN A 6 -21.26 -18.50 -22.43
C GLN A 6 -19.79 -18.76 -22.04
N CYS A 7 -19.43 -20.01 -21.78
CA CYS A 7 -18.07 -20.38 -21.38
C CYS A 7 -17.03 -20.18 -22.52
N LEU A 8 -17.44 -20.36 -23.78
CA LEU A 8 -16.57 -20.13 -24.95
C LEU A 8 -16.14 -18.65 -25.12
N ARG A 9 -16.87 -17.72 -24.50
CA ARG A 9 -16.58 -16.28 -24.53
C ARG A 9 -16.09 -15.74 -23.18
N ALA A 10 -15.85 -16.61 -22.20
CA ALA A 10 -15.38 -16.18 -20.88
C ALA A 10 -13.97 -15.58 -20.99
N PRO A 11 -13.70 -14.43 -20.35
CA PRO A 11 -12.35 -13.89 -20.25
C PRO A 11 -11.48 -14.79 -19.36
N PRO A 12 -10.15 -14.72 -19.52
CA PRO A 12 -9.40 -13.98 -20.53
C PRO A 12 -9.34 -14.72 -21.88
N LYS A 13 -9.42 -13.96 -22.97
CA LYS A 13 -9.21 -14.44 -24.34
C LYS A 13 -7.72 -14.61 -24.65
N VAL A 14 -6.88 -13.78 -24.04
CA VAL A 14 -5.44 -13.76 -24.26
C VAL A 14 -4.70 -13.76 -22.92
N LEU A 15 -3.69 -14.61 -22.80
CA LEU A 15 -2.76 -14.64 -21.68
C LEU A 15 -1.35 -14.34 -22.20
N CYS A 16 -0.83 -13.17 -21.92
CA CYS A 16 0.51 -12.73 -22.28
C CYS A 16 1.47 -12.91 -21.11
N LEU A 17 2.33 -13.92 -21.24
CA LEU A 17 3.32 -14.35 -20.29
C LEU A 17 4.62 -13.59 -20.56
N THR A 18 4.82 -12.50 -19.82
CA THR A 18 6.04 -11.68 -19.83
C THR A 18 6.45 -11.43 -18.39
N MET A 19 7.74 -11.28 -18.14
CA MET A 19 8.24 -10.98 -16.79
C MET A 19 8.30 -9.48 -16.48
N ILE A 20 7.92 -8.62 -17.44
CA ILE A 20 7.85 -7.18 -17.24
C ILE A 20 6.60 -6.86 -16.41
N PRO A 21 6.72 -6.16 -15.25
CA PRO A 21 5.60 -5.90 -14.34
C PRO A 21 4.40 -5.22 -15.03
N GLY A 22 4.67 -4.23 -15.88
CA GLY A 22 3.63 -3.51 -16.64
C GLY A 22 3.20 -4.18 -17.95
N GLY A 23 3.79 -5.33 -18.30
CA GLY A 23 3.63 -5.98 -19.60
C GLY A 23 4.50 -5.40 -20.72
N GLY A 24 5.15 -4.26 -20.48
CA GLY A 24 5.98 -3.54 -21.46
C GLY A 24 5.20 -3.25 -22.75
N ALA A 25 5.86 -3.36 -23.90
CA ALA A 25 5.27 -3.13 -25.22
C ALA A 25 4.01 -3.95 -25.52
N MET A 26 3.82 -5.11 -24.85
CA MET A 26 2.69 -5.99 -25.11
C MET A 26 1.36 -5.41 -24.61
N THR A 27 1.38 -4.60 -23.55
CA THR A 27 0.17 -3.96 -23.03
C THR A 27 -0.45 -2.99 -24.05
N PRO A 28 0.26 -1.96 -24.54
CA PRO A 28 -0.26 -1.08 -25.59
C PRO A 28 -0.48 -1.84 -26.90
N ALA A 29 0.31 -2.85 -27.23
CA ALA A 29 0.09 -3.64 -28.44
C ALA A 29 -1.25 -4.38 -28.41
N LEU A 30 -1.60 -5.02 -27.29
CA LEU A 30 -2.88 -5.69 -27.12
C LEU A 30 -4.05 -4.69 -27.07
N GLN A 31 -3.86 -3.52 -26.46
CA GLN A 31 -4.85 -2.43 -26.50
C GLN A 31 -5.14 -1.98 -27.92
N GLN A 32 -4.10 -1.82 -28.75
CA GLN A 32 -4.23 -1.45 -30.16
C GLN A 32 -4.99 -2.52 -30.98
N LEU A 33 -4.91 -3.79 -30.59
CA LEU A 33 -5.66 -4.90 -31.19
C LEU A 33 -7.10 -5.05 -30.64
N GLY A 34 -7.51 -4.15 -29.75
CA GLY A 34 -8.85 -4.06 -29.17
C GLY A 34 -9.09 -4.98 -27.97
N TYR A 35 -8.04 -5.38 -27.25
CA TYR A 35 -8.14 -6.07 -25.96
C TYR A 35 -8.07 -5.07 -24.80
N THR A 36 -8.54 -5.48 -23.62
CA THR A 36 -8.44 -4.74 -22.37
C THR A 36 -7.53 -5.51 -21.39
N PRO A 37 -6.23 -5.16 -21.31
CA PRO A 37 -5.26 -5.88 -20.48
C PRO A 37 -5.40 -5.60 -18.99
N TYR A 38 -5.42 -6.67 -18.20
CA TYR A 38 -5.14 -6.64 -16.77
C TYR A 38 -3.64 -6.85 -16.54
N THR A 39 -3.03 -5.96 -15.77
CA THR A 39 -1.58 -5.91 -15.50
C THR A 39 -1.31 -5.82 -14.00
N PHE A 40 -0.04 -5.90 -13.59
CA PHE A 40 0.37 -5.70 -12.19
C PHE A 40 -0.21 -4.43 -11.57
N GLN A 41 -0.28 -3.33 -12.33
CA GLN A 41 -0.84 -2.05 -11.87
C GLN A 41 -2.28 -2.20 -11.34
N HIS A 42 -3.09 -2.98 -12.04
CA HIS A 42 -4.51 -3.21 -11.71
C HIS A 42 -4.70 -4.03 -10.43
N THR A 43 -3.63 -4.60 -9.85
CA THR A 43 -3.70 -5.26 -8.54
C THR A 43 -3.79 -4.26 -7.39
N PHE A 44 -3.41 -2.99 -7.58
CA PHE A 44 -3.37 -2.00 -6.49
C PHE A 44 -4.02 -0.65 -6.83
N THR A 45 -4.44 -0.42 -8.07
CA THR A 45 -5.22 0.77 -8.44
C THR A 45 -6.73 0.55 -8.27
N GLU A 46 -7.52 1.63 -8.40
CA GLU A 46 -8.99 1.57 -8.44
C GLU A 46 -9.61 0.85 -7.23
N GLY A 47 -9.08 1.07 -6.02
CA GLY A 47 -9.59 0.47 -4.79
C GLY A 47 -9.23 -1.01 -4.57
N ARG A 48 -8.51 -1.64 -5.50
CA ARG A 48 -8.21 -3.08 -5.46
C ARG A 48 -7.06 -3.49 -4.55
N VAL A 49 -6.32 -2.53 -3.98
CA VAL A 49 -5.12 -2.78 -3.13
C VAL A 49 -5.36 -3.74 -1.96
N ASN A 50 -6.59 -3.84 -1.46
CA ASN A 50 -6.96 -4.73 -0.36
C ASN A 50 -7.56 -6.07 -0.81
N THR A 51 -7.98 -6.20 -2.07
CA THR A 51 -8.70 -7.39 -2.57
C THR A 51 -7.84 -8.22 -3.52
N HIS A 52 -7.34 -7.61 -4.59
CA HIS A 52 -6.61 -8.31 -5.63
C HIS A 52 -5.27 -8.89 -5.15
N PRO A 53 -4.45 -8.20 -4.35
CA PRO A 53 -3.19 -8.76 -3.90
C PRO A 53 -3.38 -9.97 -2.98
N GLN A 54 -4.43 -9.98 -2.15
CA GLN A 54 -4.77 -11.12 -1.31
C GLN A 54 -5.21 -12.31 -2.17
N GLU A 55 -6.11 -12.09 -3.14
CA GLU A 55 -6.57 -13.12 -4.06
C GLU A 55 -5.38 -13.74 -4.82
N TRP A 56 -4.48 -12.90 -5.36
CA TRP A 56 -3.27 -13.37 -6.04
C TRP A 56 -2.32 -14.13 -5.11
N CYS A 57 -2.18 -13.73 -3.84
CA CYS A 57 -1.41 -14.53 -2.87
C CYS A 57 -1.97 -15.94 -2.73
N MET A 58 -3.29 -16.08 -2.58
CA MET A 58 -3.95 -17.38 -2.42
C MET A 58 -3.80 -18.25 -3.67
N VAL A 59 -3.88 -17.65 -4.86
CA VAL A 59 -3.68 -18.36 -6.14
C VAL A 59 -2.23 -18.80 -6.31
N LEU A 60 -1.25 -17.92 -6.04
CA LEU A 60 0.18 -18.24 -6.13
C LEU A 60 0.60 -19.32 -5.14
N ASP A 61 0.02 -19.32 -3.93
CA ASP A 61 0.24 -20.36 -2.91
C ASP A 61 -0.53 -21.66 -3.20
N LYS A 62 -1.30 -21.71 -4.29
CA LYS A 62 -2.17 -22.84 -4.66
C LYS A 62 -3.21 -23.19 -3.58
N GLN A 63 -3.57 -22.23 -2.72
CA GLN A 63 -4.60 -22.39 -1.69
C GLN A 63 -6.02 -22.32 -2.29
N LYS A 64 -6.16 -21.63 -3.42
CA LYS A 64 -7.42 -21.41 -4.13
C LYS A 64 -7.22 -21.50 -5.65
N PRO A 65 -8.18 -22.03 -6.43
CA PRO A 65 -8.14 -21.91 -7.89
C PRO A 65 -8.26 -20.45 -8.34
N PHE A 66 -7.75 -20.14 -9.53
CA PHE A 66 -7.97 -18.83 -10.14
C PHE A 66 -9.46 -18.59 -10.40
N ASN A 67 -9.98 -17.45 -9.96
CA ASN A 67 -11.36 -17.04 -10.21
C ASN A 67 -11.41 -15.92 -11.26
N PRO A 68 -12.02 -16.15 -12.44
CA PRO A 68 -12.17 -15.13 -13.49
C PRO A 68 -12.89 -13.85 -13.05
N ALA A 69 -13.65 -13.88 -11.94
CA ALA A 69 -14.31 -12.69 -11.39
C ALA A 69 -13.33 -11.54 -11.06
N ILE A 70 -12.02 -11.82 -10.88
CA ILE A 70 -11.00 -10.77 -10.72
C ILE A 70 -10.87 -9.85 -11.95
N LEU A 71 -11.37 -10.30 -13.10
CA LEU A 71 -11.38 -9.55 -14.36
C LEU A 71 -12.65 -8.72 -14.56
N GLU A 72 -13.66 -8.91 -13.71
CA GLU A 72 -14.91 -8.16 -13.77
C GLU A 72 -14.72 -6.78 -13.13
N ASP A 73 -15.25 -5.73 -13.75
CA ASP A 73 -15.27 -4.40 -13.16
C ASP A 73 -16.47 -4.29 -12.21
N ASN A 74 -16.24 -4.33 -10.90
CA ASN A 74 -17.30 -4.17 -9.90
C ASN A 74 -17.70 -2.70 -9.65
N HIS A 75 -17.11 -1.71 -10.33
CA HIS A 75 -17.32 -0.29 -10.02
C HIS A 75 -18.18 0.48 -11.02
N GLY A 76 -19.16 -0.17 -11.66
CA GLY A 76 -20.01 0.47 -12.67
C GLY A 76 -21.48 0.09 -12.65
N GLU A 77 -22.23 0.38 -11.60
CA GLU A 77 -23.71 0.49 -11.71
C GLU A 77 -24.14 1.75 -12.50
N THR A 78 -23.24 2.68 -12.82
CA THR A 78 -23.63 4.02 -13.33
C THR A 78 -23.16 4.37 -14.75
N SER A 79 -22.53 3.47 -15.51
CA SER A 79 -22.29 3.70 -16.95
C SER A 79 -22.10 2.39 -17.69
N GLY A 80 -23.11 2.00 -18.47
CA GLY A 80 -23.25 0.69 -19.10
C GLY A 80 -22.28 0.35 -20.24
N ASP A 81 -21.03 0.78 -20.19
CA ASP A 81 -20.06 0.50 -21.27
C ASP A 81 -18.62 0.15 -20.83
N ARG A 82 -18.33 0.05 -19.52
CA ARG A 82 -17.03 -0.49 -19.07
C ARG A 82 -17.00 -2.01 -19.18
N LYS A 83 -16.40 -2.49 -20.26
CA LYS A 83 -16.09 -3.92 -20.47
C LYS A 83 -14.97 -4.33 -19.51
N GLY A 84 -15.19 -5.40 -18.74
CA GLY A 84 -14.16 -6.01 -17.90
C GLY A 84 -12.92 -6.44 -18.70
N PHE A 85 -11.87 -6.83 -17.98
CA PHE A 85 -10.60 -7.23 -18.60
C PHE A 85 -10.76 -8.52 -19.39
N ASP A 86 -10.21 -8.56 -20.61
CA ASP A 86 -10.25 -9.75 -21.47
C ASP A 86 -8.87 -10.27 -21.89
N ALA A 87 -7.80 -9.63 -21.40
CA ALA A 87 -6.44 -10.13 -21.51
C ALA A 87 -5.73 -10.04 -20.16
N LEU A 88 -4.87 -11.01 -19.85
CA LEU A 88 -3.96 -10.99 -18.70
C LEU A 88 -2.53 -10.78 -19.21
N VAL A 89 -1.79 -9.84 -18.62
CA VAL A 89 -0.43 -9.50 -19.07
C VAL A 89 0.51 -9.34 -17.90
N GLY A 90 1.66 -10.00 -17.99
CA GLY A 90 2.73 -9.84 -16.99
C GLY A 90 2.49 -10.62 -15.70
N PRO A 91 3.34 -10.45 -14.68
CA PRO A 91 3.09 -11.00 -13.36
C PRO A 91 2.02 -10.19 -12.60
N PRO A 92 1.28 -10.79 -11.64
CA PRO A 92 1.41 -12.16 -11.14
C PRO A 92 0.88 -13.24 -12.08
N CYS A 93 0.15 -12.87 -13.13
CA CYS A 93 -0.51 -13.81 -14.05
C CYS A 93 0.49 -14.78 -14.70
N THR A 94 1.67 -14.28 -15.05
CA THR A 94 2.74 -15.09 -15.64
C THR A 94 3.22 -16.21 -14.72
N LEU A 95 3.32 -15.94 -13.42
CA LEU A 95 3.72 -16.94 -12.42
C LEU A 95 2.57 -17.90 -12.07
N ALA A 96 1.33 -17.44 -12.21
CA ALA A 96 0.11 -18.21 -11.95
C ALA A 96 -0.47 -18.90 -13.20
N PHE A 97 0.27 -18.97 -14.31
CA PHE A 97 -0.29 -19.36 -15.62
C PHE A 97 -0.97 -20.73 -15.61
N GLU A 98 -0.44 -21.72 -14.89
CA GLU A 98 -1.07 -23.05 -14.78
C GLU A 98 -2.43 -22.99 -14.08
N ALA A 99 -2.56 -22.17 -13.03
CA ALA A 99 -3.81 -22.00 -12.29
C ALA A 99 -4.85 -21.28 -13.16
N ILE A 100 -4.40 -20.26 -13.92
CA ILE A 100 -5.24 -19.53 -14.87
C ILE A 100 -5.74 -20.48 -15.97
N LEU A 101 -4.85 -21.20 -16.65
CA LEU A 101 -5.22 -22.09 -17.75
C LEU A 101 -6.14 -23.25 -17.35
N LYS A 102 -6.14 -23.66 -16.07
CA LYS A 102 -7.10 -24.64 -15.54
C LYS A 102 -8.53 -24.09 -15.41
N ALA A 103 -8.67 -22.79 -15.17
CA ALA A 103 -9.96 -22.13 -14.98
C ALA A 103 -10.49 -21.45 -16.26
N CYS A 104 -9.60 -21.17 -17.23
CA CYS A 104 -9.92 -20.48 -18.48
C CYS A 104 -10.45 -21.44 -19.56
N PRO A 105 -11.19 -20.93 -20.56
CA PRO A 105 -11.64 -21.75 -21.68
C PRO A 105 -10.46 -22.25 -22.53
N LEU A 106 -10.67 -23.35 -23.25
CA LEU A 106 -9.67 -23.89 -24.18
C LEU A 106 -9.29 -22.90 -25.31
N SER A 107 -10.19 -21.96 -25.63
CA SER A 107 -10.00 -20.90 -26.62
C SER A 107 -9.03 -19.80 -26.18
N THR A 108 -8.62 -19.75 -24.91
CA THR A 108 -7.63 -18.78 -24.44
C THR A 108 -6.30 -19.01 -25.16
N ARG A 109 -5.84 -17.98 -25.89
CA ARG A 109 -4.56 -17.98 -26.59
C ARG A 109 -3.46 -17.49 -25.66
N VAL A 110 -2.32 -18.17 -25.68
CA VAL A 110 -1.18 -17.88 -24.81
C VAL A 110 -0.04 -17.31 -25.64
N ILE A 111 0.50 -16.17 -25.22
CA ILE A 111 1.69 -15.56 -25.80
C ILE A 111 2.78 -15.67 -24.75
N LEU A 112 3.87 -16.36 -25.05
CA LEU A 112 5.07 -16.38 -24.24
C LEU A 112 6.06 -15.37 -24.83
N VAL A 113 6.42 -14.34 -24.08
CA VAL A 113 7.45 -13.38 -24.47
C VAL A 113 8.79 -13.86 -23.95
N GLU A 114 9.65 -14.34 -24.84
CA GLU A 114 11.00 -14.77 -24.50
C GLU A 114 11.95 -13.59 -24.41
N GLU A 115 12.68 -13.50 -23.30
CA GLU A 115 13.83 -12.60 -23.17
C GLU A 115 15.06 -13.21 -23.84
N ALA A 116 15.74 -12.49 -24.74
CA ALA A 116 16.91 -13.05 -25.42
C ALA A 116 18.13 -13.21 -24.48
N ASP A 117 18.37 -12.21 -23.63
CA ASP A 117 19.43 -12.20 -22.63
C ASP A 117 18.83 -12.38 -21.23
N LYS A 118 18.91 -13.62 -20.73
CA LYS A 118 18.36 -14.00 -19.42
C LYS A 118 19.13 -13.38 -18.26
N ASP A 119 20.43 -13.17 -18.43
CA ASP A 119 21.30 -12.58 -17.41
C ASP A 119 21.07 -11.07 -17.30
N ALA A 120 20.88 -10.39 -18.43
CA ALA A 120 20.46 -8.99 -18.44
C ALA A 120 19.09 -8.82 -17.78
N TRP A 121 18.11 -9.64 -18.16
CA TRP A 121 16.81 -9.65 -17.51
C TRP A 121 16.92 -9.84 -16.00
N ALA A 122 17.75 -10.78 -15.52
CA ALA A 122 17.89 -11.04 -14.09
C ALA A 122 18.48 -9.83 -13.33
N ARG A 123 19.42 -9.09 -13.94
CA ARG A 123 19.96 -7.84 -13.37
C ARG A 123 18.90 -6.74 -13.30
N ASP A 124 18.13 -6.57 -14.37
CA ASP A 124 17.10 -5.54 -14.45
C ASP A 124 15.93 -5.84 -13.50
N ALA A 125 15.53 -7.11 -13.41
CA ALA A 125 14.54 -7.57 -12.46
C ALA A 125 14.97 -7.29 -11.00
N ALA A 126 16.24 -7.54 -10.65
CA ALA A 126 16.78 -7.20 -9.33
C ALA A 126 16.71 -5.70 -9.04
N ALA A 127 17.08 -4.87 -10.03
CA ALA A 127 17.03 -3.41 -9.88
C ALA A 127 15.60 -2.88 -9.66
N ILE A 128 14.59 -3.55 -10.22
CA ILE A 128 13.17 -3.18 -10.08
C ILE A 128 12.58 -3.69 -8.76
N TRP A 129 12.75 -4.97 -8.48
CA TRP A 129 12.01 -5.65 -7.44
C TRP A 129 12.66 -5.54 -6.05
N ASP A 130 13.98 -5.42 -5.94
CA ASP A 130 14.65 -5.28 -4.64
C ASP A 130 14.19 -4.01 -3.90
N PRO A 131 14.19 -2.81 -4.52
CA PRO A 131 13.69 -1.61 -3.88
C PRO A 131 12.21 -1.72 -3.54
N LEU A 132 11.41 -2.26 -4.48
CA LEU A 132 9.97 -2.40 -4.29
C LEU A 132 9.63 -3.34 -3.13
N LEU A 133 10.37 -4.44 -2.96
CA LEU A 133 10.20 -5.36 -1.84
C LEU A 133 10.54 -4.69 -0.49
N ARG A 134 11.61 -3.88 -0.45
CA ARG A 134 11.98 -3.12 0.76
C ARG A 134 10.91 -2.09 1.14
N GLN A 135 10.42 -1.33 0.16
CA GLN A 135 9.42 -0.27 0.37
C GLN A 135 8.06 -0.84 0.77
N THR A 136 7.58 -1.85 0.07
CA THR A 136 6.33 -2.54 0.45
C THR A 136 6.46 -3.18 1.84
N GLY A 137 7.63 -3.69 2.20
CA GLY A 137 7.91 -4.21 3.55
C GLY A 137 7.86 -3.13 4.63
N GLN A 138 8.37 -1.93 4.37
CA GLN A 138 8.26 -0.79 5.28
C GLN A 138 6.80 -0.33 5.46
N ALA A 139 6.04 -0.25 4.37
CA ALA A 139 4.62 0.08 4.42
C ALA A 139 3.82 -0.97 5.23
N ALA A 140 4.10 -2.27 5.01
CA ALA A 140 3.43 -3.36 5.70
C ALA A 140 3.63 -3.36 7.22
N LYS A 141 4.77 -2.85 7.73
CA LYS A 141 4.99 -2.68 9.18
C LYS A 141 3.96 -1.75 9.83
N ARG A 142 3.36 -0.84 9.06
CA ARG A 142 2.30 0.09 9.50
C ARG A 142 0.89 -0.44 9.20
N GLN A 143 0.75 -1.74 8.92
CA GLN A 143 -0.47 -2.41 8.45
C GLN A 143 -1.02 -1.86 7.11
N ALA A 144 -0.35 -0.91 6.47
CA ALA A 144 -0.70 -0.41 5.15
C ALA A 144 -0.11 -1.31 4.07
N GLY A 145 -0.94 -1.84 3.17
CA GLY A 145 -0.47 -2.60 2.01
C GLY A 145 0.17 -3.96 2.35
N VAL A 146 -0.20 -4.58 3.48
CA VAL A 146 0.32 -5.91 3.89
C VAL A 146 0.12 -6.95 2.79
N HIS A 147 -1.08 -7.01 2.17
CA HIS A 147 -1.35 -7.95 1.09
C HIS A 147 -0.54 -7.66 -0.18
N LEU A 148 -0.31 -6.38 -0.50
CA LEU A 148 0.57 -6.00 -1.61
C LEU A 148 2.01 -6.46 -1.36
N HIS A 149 2.55 -6.23 -0.16
CA HIS A 149 3.87 -6.74 0.21
C HIS A 149 3.95 -8.26 0.10
N GLN A 150 2.95 -8.97 0.62
CA GLN A 150 2.88 -10.43 0.56
C GLN A 150 2.82 -10.97 -0.88
N MET A 151 2.13 -10.26 -1.78
CA MET A 151 2.07 -10.61 -3.19
C MET A 151 3.43 -10.39 -3.88
N VAL A 152 4.05 -9.21 -3.67
CA VAL A 152 5.38 -8.91 -4.21
C VAL A 152 6.43 -9.90 -3.69
N LEU A 153 6.37 -10.27 -2.40
CA LEU A 153 7.27 -11.27 -1.81
C LEU A 153 7.11 -12.66 -2.47
N ARG A 154 5.88 -13.10 -2.77
CA ARG A 154 5.64 -14.37 -3.48
C ARG A 154 6.13 -14.32 -4.92
N MET A 155 5.89 -13.20 -5.59
CA MET A 155 6.33 -12.99 -6.96
C MET A 155 7.86 -13.05 -7.05
N THR A 156 8.56 -12.29 -6.19
CA THR A 156 10.03 -12.31 -6.12
C THR A 156 10.58 -13.69 -5.78
N LYS A 157 9.97 -14.41 -4.82
CA LYS A 157 10.36 -15.80 -4.52
C LYS A 157 10.18 -16.74 -5.73
N GLY A 158 9.11 -16.56 -6.50
CA GLY A 158 8.87 -17.31 -7.74
C GLY A 158 9.90 -17.03 -8.84
N MET A 159 10.54 -15.87 -8.82
CA MET A 159 11.56 -15.44 -9.79
C MET A 159 13.01 -15.71 -9.32
N ALA A 160 13.25 -15.74 -8.01
CA ALA A 160 14.57 -15.95 -7.39
C ALA A 160 15.08 -17.39 -7.47
N GLY A 161 14.15 -18.37 -7.44
CA GLY A 161 14.51 -19.75 -7.15
C GLY A 161 14.94 -19.94 -5.68
N SER A 162 15.49 -21.12 -5.35
CA SER A 162 15.86 -21.46 -3.96
C SER A 162 17.18 -20.86 -3.48
N ASN A 163 18.05 -20.40 -4.40
CA ASN A 163 19.32 -19.78 -4.06
C ASN A 163 19.11 -18.29 -3.79
N ARG A 164 19.76 -17.75 -2.75
CA ARG A 164 19.58 -16.36 -2.23
C ARG A 164 19.83 -15.22 -3.22
N LYS A 165 20.14 -15.48 -4.50
CA LYS A 165 20.11 -14.45 -5.55
C LYS A 165 18.65 -14.19 -5.90
N LEU A 166 18.16 -12.97 -5.71
CA LEU A 166 16.73 -12.64 -5.82
C LEU A 166 16.15 -12.88 -7.23
N PHE A 167 16.99 -12.99 -8.26
CA PHE A 167 16.62 -13.29 -9.65
C PHE A 167 17.73 -14.12 -10.29
N SER A 168 17.37 -15.10 -11.13
CA SER A 168 18.36 -15.89 -11.87
C SER A 168 17.87 -16.23 -13.29
N ALA A 169 18.81 -16.21 -14.25
CA ALA A 169 18.57 -16.65 -15.62
C ALA A 169 17.95 -18.06 -15.67
N THR A 170 18.47 -18.97 -14.85
CA THR A 170 17.99 -20.35 -14.75
C THR A 170 16.52 -20.44 -14.33
N THR A 171 16.06 -19.58 -13.41
CA THR A 171 14.64 -19.58 -13.00
C THR A 171 13.73 -19.16 -14.16
N LEU A 172 14.15 -18.16 -14.95
CA LEU A 172 13.40 -17.73 -16.12
C LEU A 172 13.38 -18.80 -17.21
N GLU A 173 14.53 -19.40 -17.51
CA GLU A 173 14.63 -20.52 -18.47
C GLU A 173 13.70 -21.67 -18.07
N MET A 174 13.71 -22.06 -16.80
CA MET A 174 12.82 -23.11 -16.29
C MET A 174 11.34 -22.74 -16.44
N LEU A 175 10.98 -21.48 -16.19
CA LEU A 175 9.60 -21.01 -16.37
C LEU A 175 9.18 -21.06 -17.84
N GLU A 176 10.01 -20.60 -18.75
CA GLU A 176 9.71 -20.60 -20.19
C GLU A 176 9.59 -22.02 -20.75
N GLU A 177 10.53 -22.91 -20.41
CA GLU A 177 10.46 -24.32 -20.80
C GLU A 177 9.23 -25.02 -20.20
N ARG A 178 8.86 -24.65 -18.97
CA ARG A 178 7.63 -25.14 -18.34
C ARG A 178 6.39 -24.68 -19.11
N VAL A 179 6.33 -23.43 -19.55
CA VAL A 179 5.23 -22.91 -20.38
C VAL A 179 5.16 -23.67 -21.71
N LYS A 180 6.28 -23.83 -22.41
CA LYS A 180 6.34 -24.56 -23.70
C LYS A 180 5.91 -26.02 -23.57
N THR A 181 6.13 -26.64 -22.41
CA THR A 181 5.75 -28.02 -22.12
C THR A 181 4.26 -28.15 -21.76
N VAL A 182 3.74 -27.21 -20.96
CA VAL A 182 2.37 -27.29 -20.43
C VAL A 182 1.33 -26.77 -21.43
N VAL A 183 1.68 -25.79 -22.26
CA VAL A 183 0.75 -25.15 -23.19
C VAL A 183 0.80 -25.84 -24.56
N PRO A 184 -0.33 -26.34 -25.08
CA PRO A 184 -0.41 -26.90 -26.42
C PRO A 184 0.06 -25.91 -27.51
N LYS A 185 0.84 -26.42 -28.47
CA LYS A 185 1.51 -25.61 -29.52
C LYS A 185 0.53 -24.85 -30.41
N ASP A 186 -0.67 -25.36 -30.62
CA ASP A 186 -1.72 -24.75 -31.45
C ASP A 186 -2.28 -23.45 -30.86
N ARG A 187 -2.15 -23.25 -29.55
CA ARG A 187 -2.58 -22.03 -28.85
C ARG A 187 -1.45 -21.30 -28.13
N LEU A 188 -0.20 -21.60 -28.47
CA LEU A 188 0.99 -20.95 -27.93
C LEU A 188 1.73 -20.19 -29.03
N LEU A 189 1.92 -18.89 -28.83
CA LEU A 189 2.87 -18.08 -29.59
C LEU A 189 4.11 -17.84 -28.74
N VAL A 190 5.27 -18.26 -29.23
CA VAL A 190 6.55 -17.82 -28.68
C VAL A 190 6.94 -16.53 -29.40
N TYR A 191 6.87 -15.41 -28.69
CA TYR A 191 7.14 -14.08 -29.19
C TYR A 191 8.50 -13.57 -28.69
N ARG A 192 9.23 -12.85 -29.55
CA ARG A 192 10.48 -12.18 -29.19
C ARG A 192 10.36 -10.71 -29.55
N TYR A 193 10.87 -9.84 -28.67
CA TYR A 193 10.92 -8.42 -28.96
C TYR A 193 11.67 -8.14 -30.28
N GLY A 194 11.16 -7.18 -31.05
CA GLY A 194 11.64 -6.89 -32.40
C GLY A 194 10.95 -7.67 -33.53
N SER A 195 10.12 -8.67 -33.20
CA SER A 195 9.37 -9.43 -34.22
C SER A 195 8.22 -8.66 -34.88
N GLY A 196 7.87 -7.47 -34.39
CA GLY A 196 6.83 -6.61 -34.98
C GLY A 196 5.40 -7.13 -34.76
N TRP A 197 4.49 -6.72 -35.65
CA TRP A 197 3.05 -7.01 -35.55
C TRP A 197 2.68 -8.36 -36.15
N GLU A 198 3.39 -8.80 -37.19
CA GLU A 198 2.97 -9.88 -38.09
C GLU A 198 2.73 -11.20 -37.34
N PRO A 199 3.65 -11.70 -36.48
CA PRO A 199 3.42 -12.94 -35.75
C PRO A 199 2.27 -12.83 -34.75
N LEU A 200 2.15 -11.66 -34.11
CA LEU A 200 1.13 -11.40 -33.10
C LEU A 200 -0.27 -11.34 -33.73
N CYS A 201 -0.42 -10.57 -34.80
CA CYS A 201 -1.66 -10.41 -35.54
C CYS A 201 -2.11 -11.72 -36.20
N HIS A 202 -1.19 -12.47 -36.82
CA HIS A 202 -1.49 -13.78 -37.39
C HIS A 202 -2.02 -14.75 -36.32
N PHE A 203 -1.30 -14.88 -35.20
CA PHE A 203 -1.69 -15.75 -34.09
C PHE A 203 -3.02 -15.36 -33.45
N LEU A 204 -3.25 -14.06 -33.26
CA LEU A 204 -4.49 -13.53 -32.70
C LEU A 204 -5.62 -13.41 -33.74
N SER A 205 -5.37 -13.77 -35.01
CA SER A 205 -6.33 -13.63 -36.12
C SER A 205 -6.89 -12.21 -36.20
N LYS A 206 -6.01 -11.22 -36.06
CA LYS A 206 -6.28 -9.78 -36.13
C LYS A 206 -5.57 -9.18 -37.33
N GLN A 207 -6.10 -8.06 -37.82
CA GLN A 207 -5.40 -7.27 -38.83
C GLN A 207 -4.26 -6.47 -38.18
N VAL A 208 -3.21 -6.19 -38.94
CA VAL A 208 -2.14 -5.28 -38.51
C VAL A 208 -2.75 -3.88 -38.33
N PRO A 209 -2.50 -3.19 -37.20
CA PRO A 209 -3.05 -1.86 -36.98
C PRO A 209 -2.62 -0.86 -38.06
N TYR A 210 -3.61 -0.21 -38.66
CA TYR A 210 -3.43 0.76 -39.74
C TYR A 210 -4.19 2.05 -39.42
N SER A 211 -3.55 3.19 -39.63
CA SER A 211 -4.11 4.53 -39.54
C SER A 211 -4.17 5.16 -40.93
N SER A 212 -5.25 5.88 -41.25
CA SER A 212 -5.41 6.57 -42.54
C SER A 212 -4.30 7.58 -42.81
N ASP A 213 -3.78 8.21 -41.76
CA ASP A 213 -2.91 9.38 -41.86
C ASP A 213 -1.42 8.99 -41.87
N ALA A 214 -1.06 7.91 -41.16
CA ALA A 214 0.31 7.49 -40.93
C ALA A 214 0.65 6.11 -41.55
N GLY A 215 -0.33 5.42 -42.13
CA GLY A 215 -0.15 4.06 -42.63
C GLY A 215 -0.14 3.02 -41.51
N VAL A 216 0.72 2.00 -41.62
CA VAL A 216 0.88 0.98 -40.58
C VAL A 216 1.42 1.61 -39.30
N ILE A 217 0.72 1.43 -38.18
CA ILE A 217 1.14 1.96 -36.89
C ILE A 217 2.39 1.19 -36.43
N SER A 218 3.47 1.89 -36.08
CA SER A 218 4.68 1.27 -35.55
C SER A 218 4.39 0.46 -34.28
N PHE A 219 5.05 -0.69 -34.12
CA PHE A 219 4.91 -1.50 -32.91
C PHE A 219 5.39 -0.70 -31.68
N PRO A 220 4.69 -0.78 -30.52
CA PRO A 220 5.09 -0.05 -29.33
C PRO A 220 6.54 -0.34 -28.92
N PRO A 221 7.31 0.67 -28.46
CA PRO A 221 8.70 0.48 -28.08
C PRO A 221 8.83 -0.44 -26.87
N TYR A 222 10.00 -1.07 -26.72
CA TYR A 222 10.31 -1.86 -25.54
C TYR A 222 10.35 -0.98 -24.29
N GLU A 223 9.64 -1.40 -23.24
CA GLU A 223 9.61 -0.75 -21.93
C GLU A 223 9.94 -1.79 -20.87
N SER A 224 10.94 -1.54 -20.03
CA SER A 224 11.41 -2.47 -18.99
C SER A 224 10.48 -2.56 -17.76
N GLY A 225 9.46 -1.70 -17.68
CA GLY A 225 8.53 -1.63 -16.55
C GLY A 225 9.09 -0.92 -15.31
N THR A 226 10.27 -0.29 -15.40
CA THR A 226 10.86 0.53 -14.33
C THR A 226 9.97 1.68 -13.93
N GLU A 227 9.26 2.30 -14.88
CA GLU A 227 8.34 3.42 -14.62
C GLU A 227 7.18 3.02 -13.71
N LEU A 228 6.60 1.83 -13.91
CA LEU A 228 5.53 1.33 -13.06
C LEU A 228 6.02 1.07 -11.63
N ALA A 229 7.22 0.51 -11.49
CA ALA A 229 7.83 0.30 -10.18
C ALA A 229 8.18 1.63 -9.51
N ALA A 230 8.65 2.62 -10.27
CA ALA A 230 8.92 3.96 -9.79
C ALA A 230 7.63 4.68 -9.34
N ASP A 231 6.54 4.60 -10.11
CA ASP A 231 5.23 5.16 -9.70
C ASP A 231 4.73 4.51 -8.41
N LEU A 232 4.77 3.17 -8.31
CA LEU A 232 4.36 2.47 -7.10
C LEU A 232 5.24 2.87 -5.90
N SER A 233 6.55 2.99 -6.10
CA SER A 233 7.48 3.42 -5.06
C SER A 233 7.17 4.83 -4.55
N ASP A 234 6.90 5.76 -5.47
CA ASP A 234 6.58 7.15 -5.13
C ASP A 234 5.22 7.24 -4.42
N ARG A 235 4.21 6.46 -4.85
CA ARG A 235 2.93 6.36 -4.14
C ARG A 235 3.11 5.88 -2.69
N LEU A 236 3.90 4.83 -2.48
CA LEU A 236 4.18 4.31 -1.13
C LEU A 236 4.94 5.35 -0.28
N GLN A 237 5.92 6.04 -0.86
CA GLN A 237 6.67 7.10 -0.17
C GLN A 237 5.82 8.33 0.13
N ARG A 238 4.88 8.71 -0.75
CA ARG A 238 3.92 9.79 -0.49
C ARG A 238 3.04 9.46 0.71
N VAL A 239 2.50 8.24 0.77
CA VAL A 239 1.73 7.77 1.94
C VAL A 239 2.59 7.82 3.20
N GLU A 240 3.84 7.38 3.12
CA GLU A 240 4.76 7.43 4.24
C GLU A 240 5.00 8.86 4.74
N ARG A 241 5.30 9.78 3.82
CA ARG A 241 5.49 11.21 4.13
C ARG A 241 4.24 11.79 4.78
N VAL A 242 3.06 11.57 4.20
CA VAL A 242 1.80 12.08 4.74
C VAL A 242 1.57 11.55 6.15
N VAL A 243 1.77 10.25 6.38
CA VAL A 243 1.66 9.66 7.73
C VAL A 243 2.64 10.33 8.70
N LEU A 244 3.90 10.54 8.29
CA LEU A 244 4.88 11.23 9.13
C LEU A 244 4.44 12.66 9.46
N TRP A 245 4.03 13.45 8.46
CA TRP A 245 3.53 14.81 8.65
C TRP A 245 2.33 14.85 9.60
N VAL A 246 1.36 13.95 9.43
CA VAL A 246 0.18 13.85 10.31
C VAL A 246 0.61 13.47 11.72
N THR A 247 1.51 12.49 11.90
CA THR A 247 1.99 12.13 13.24
C THR A 247 2.76 13.27 13.91
N CYS A 248 3.64 13.96 13.20
CA CYS A 248 4.35 15.13 13.71
C CYS A 248 3.37 16.25 14.08
N PHE A 249 2.35 16.50 13.27
CA PHE A 249 1.30 17.48 13.56
C PHE A 249 0.51 17.10 14.81
N LEU A 250 0.14 15.83 14.98
CA LEU A 250 -0.54 15.35 16.19
C LEU A 250 0.33 15.48 17.44
N PHE A 251 1.64 15.17 17.35
CA PHE A 251 2.57 15.39 18.46
C PHE A 251 2.74 16.87 18.80
N ALA A 252 2.82 17.74 17.80
CA ALA A 252 2.89 19.18 17.99
C ALA A 252 1.61 19.73 18.63
N ALA A 253 0.44 19.27 18.18
CA ALA A 253 -0.86 19.63 18.76
C ALA A 253 -0.98 19.14 20.21
N LEU A 254 -0.58 17.90 20.48
CA LEU A 254 -0.55 17.35 21.85
C LEU A 254 0.39 18.15 22.75
N PHE A 255 1.58 18.52 22.26
CA PHE A 255 2.52 19.35 23.00
C PHE A 255 1.93 20.74 23.28
N ALA A 256 1.33 21.38 22.28
CA ALA A 256 0.68 22.68 22.41
C ALA A 256 -0.54 22.67 23.36
N LEU A 257 -1.23 21.54 23.49
CA LEU A 257 -2.31 21.35 24.47
C LEU A 257 -1.78 20.98 25.86
N TYR A 258 -0.67 20.25 25.93
CA TYR A 258 -0.05 19.84 27.18
C TYR A 258 0.64 21.01 27.89
N THR A 259 1.27 21.93 27.16
CA THR A 259 1.97 23.08 27.77
C THR A 259 1.06 23.96 28.63
N PRO A 260 -0.11 24.48 28.19
CA PRO A 260 -0.98 25.29 29.02
C PRO A 260 -1.57 24.50 30.19
N LEU A 261 -1.90 23.21 29.98
CA LEU A 261 -2.40 22.34 31.03
C LEU A 261 -1.34 22.11 32.11
N TYR A 262 -0.09 21.86 31.69
CA TYR A 262 1.04 21.66 32.58
C TYR A 262 1.35 22.94 33.37
N THR A 263 1.34 24.11 32.73
CA THR A 263 1.55 25.38 33.43
C THR A 263 0.43 25.65 34.43
N GLN A 264 -0.84 25.43 34.06
CA GLN A 264 -1.97 25.62 34.96
C GLN A 264 -1.91 24.67 36.17
N LEU A 265 -1.56 23.40 35.95
CA LEU A 265 -1.36 22.44 37.04
C LEU A 265 -0.19 22.85 37.94
N ARG A 266 0.94 23.25 37.34
CA ARG A 266 2.11 23.72 38.09
C ARG A 266 1.75 24.91 38.98
N ASP A 267 1.06 25.90 38.44
CA ASP A 267 0.67 27.10 39.19
C ASP A 267 -0.31 26.75 40.32
N SER A 268 -1.23 25.81 40.09
CA SER A 268 -2.14 25.33 41.13
C SER A 268 -1.42 24.61 42.28
N VAL A 269 -0.39 23.83 41.95
CA VAL A 269 0.45 23.11 42.93
C VAL A 269 1.29 24.11 43.73
N VAL A 270 1.92 25.09 43.06
CA VAL A 270 2.69 26.14 43.75
C VAL A 270 1.80 26.92 44.72
N ALA A 271 0.61 27.35 44.29
CA ALA A 271 -0.33 28.05 45.15
C ALA A 271 -0.78 27.21 46.36
N TYR A 272 -0.98 25.90 46.17
CA TYR A 272 -1.27 24.99 47.28
C TYR A 272 -0.10 24.87 48.26
N TYR A 273 1.13 24.75 47.76
CA TYR A 273 2.33 24.67 48.61
C TYR A 273 2.58 25.96 49.38
N ASP A 274 2.32 27.12 48.79
CA ASP A 274 2.46 28.41 49.48
C ASP A 274 1.43 28.52 50.63
N ASP A 275 0.15 28.20 50.38
CA ASP A 275 -0.89 28.16 51.41
C ASP A 275 -0.54 27.14 52.53
N TYR A 276 0.02 25.99 52.16
CA TYR A 276 0.46 24.97 53.12
C TYR A 276 1.66 25.47 53.96
N ARG A 277 2.65 26.13 53.32
CA ARG A 277 3.83 26.67 54.01
C ARG A 277 3.43 27.76 54.99
N GLU A 278 2.61 28.72 54.57
CA GLU A 278 2.13 29.81 55.44
C GLU A 278 1.42 29.28 56.69
N ALA A 279 0.63 28.21 56.56
CA ALA A 279 -0.09 27.64 57.68
C ALA A 279 0.80 26.82 58.64
N PHE A 280 1.86 26.17 58.14
CA PHE A 280 2.74 25.34 58.95
C PHE A 280 3.93 26.10 59.55
N GLU A 281 4.44 27.14 58.88
CA GLU A 281 5.57 27.98 59.35
C GLU A 281 5.41 28.47 60.81
N PRO A 282 4.27 29.07 61.23
CA PRO A 282 4.10 29.51 62.62
C PRO A 282 4.06 28.34 63.60
N VAL A 283 3.45 27.21 63.21
CA VAL A 283 3.34 26.02 64.07
C VAL A 283 4.68 25.32 64.24
N LEU A 284 5.52 25.32 63.21
CA LEU A 284 6.91 24.84 63.27
C LEU A 284 7.76 25.73 64.17
N ARG A 285 7.66 27.06 64.07
CA ARG A 285 8.35 28.00 64.97
C ARG A 285 7.93 27.84 66.42
N GLU A 286 6.63 27.71 66.70
CA GLU A 286 6.13 27.48 68.06
C GLU A 286 6.59 26.14 68.66
N ASN A 287 6.79 25.12 67.82
CA ASN A 287 7.23 23.78 68.23
C ASN A 287 8.71 23.51 67.93
N GLU A 288 9.51 24.55 67.66
CA GLU A 288 10.94 24.39 67.40
C GLU A 288 11.61 23.78 68.66
N GLY A 289 12.07 22.53 68.55
CA GLY A 289 12.58 21.73 69.68
C GLY A 289 11.55 20.87 70.44
N LYS A 290 10.27 20.81 70.01
CA LYS A 290 9.21 19.97 70.60
C LYS A 290 8.56 19.07 69.55
N THR A 291 8.22 17.83 69.89
CA THR A 291 7.53 16.91 68.97
C THR A 291 6.08 17.35 68.74
N LEU A 292 5.76 17.71 67.51
CA LEU A 292 4.40 18.01 67.08
C LEU A 292 3.51 16.76 67.22
N SER A 293 2.40 16.85 67.94
CA SER A 293 1.44 15.75 68.04
C SER A 293 0.86 15.44 66.65
N LEU A 294 0.93 14.16 66.23
CA LEU A 294 0.36 13.68 64.96
C LEU A 294 -1.07 14.16 64.72
N ARG A 295 -1.90 14.21 65.78
CA ARG A 295 -3.29 14.67 65.68
C ARG A 295 -3.38 16.15 65.32
N LYS A 296 -2.53 17.01 65.90
CA LYS A 296 -2.50 18.45 65.60
C LYS A 296 -2.03 18.68 64.16
N ALA A 297 -0.98 17.97 63.73
CA ALA A 297 -0.49 18.01 62.35
C ALA A 297 -1.57 17.60 61.34
N LEU A 298 -2.29 16.50 61.60
CA LEU A 298 -3.38 16.01 60.75
C LEU A 298 -4.55 17.00 60.66
N VAL A 299 -4.96 17.60 61.78
CA VAL A 299 -6.04 18.60 61.80
C VAL A 299 -5.64 19.85 61.02
N LEU A 300 -4.41 20.33 61.19
CA LEU A 300 -3.89 21.48 60.45
C LEU A 300 -3.80 21.18 58.94
N ALA A 301 -3.28 20.02 58.54
CA ALA A 301 -3.24 19.59 57.15
C ALA A 301 -4.65 19.46 56.53
N LYS A 302 -5.63 18.98 57.31
CA LYS A 302 -7.02 18.92 56.85
C LYS A 302 -7.62 20.31 56.66
N ASN A 303 -7.44 21.21 57.61
CA ASN A 303 -8.02 22.56 57.56
C ASN A 303 -7.41 23.40 56.43
N THR A 304 -6.09 23.31 56.22
CA THR A 304 -5.40 23.97 55.10
C THR A 304 -5.93 23.49 53.77
N THR A 305 -6.06 22.17 53.59
CA THR A 305 -6.61 21.57 52.37
C THR A 305 -8.06 22.01 52.12
N MET A 306 -8.91 22.04 53.15
CA MET A 306 -10.30 22.55 53.03
C MET A 306 -10.33 24.04 52.66
N SER A 307 -9.50 24.87 53.30
CA SER A 307 -9.44 26.30 53.02
C SER A 307 -8.96 26.61 51.60
N PHE A 308 -7.99 25.84 51.11
CA PHE A 308 -7.55 25.94 49.72
C PHE A 308 -8.69 25.55 48.77
N GLU A 309 -9.39 24.45 49.04
CA GLU A 309 -10.52 24.00 48.22
C GLU A 309 -11.65 25.05 48.15
N GLU A 310 -11.95 25.71 49.26
CA GLU A 310 -12.91 26.82 49.32
C GLU A 310 -12.46 28.04 48.50
N LYS A 311 -11.21 28.50 48.69
CA LYS A 311 -10.62 29.58 47.88
C LYS A 311 -10.65 29.24 46.39
N TRP A 312 -10.36 27.98 46.06
CA TRP A 312 -10.30 27.49 44.68
C TRP A 312 -11.68 27.41 44.04
N ARG A 313 -12.72 26.98 44.77
CA ARG A 313 -14.12 27.07 44.33
C ARG A 313 -14.58 28.51 44.14
N ALA A 314 -14.22 29.41 45.06
CA ALA A 314 -14.58 30.83 44.97
C ALA A 314 -13.95 31.51 43.74
N ARG A 315 -12.75 31.10 43.33
CA ARG A 315 -12.11 31.54 42.07
C ARG A 315 -12.72 30.92 40.81
N GLY A 316 -13.79 30.11 40.90
CA GLY A 316 -14.41 29.46 39.74
C GLY A 316 -13.75 28.15 39.30
N GLY A 317 -12.91 27.55 40.15
CA GLY A 317 -12.23 26.29 39.86
C GLY A 317 -11.34 26.33 38.62
N VAL A 318 -11.29 25.23 37.85
CA VAL A 318 -10.49 25.12 36.62
C VAL A 318 -10.85 26.19 35.59
N ILE A 319 -12.14 26.54 35.48
CA ILE A 319 -12.64 27.49 34.48
C ILE A 319 -12.19 28.92 34.83
N GLY A 320 -12.37 29.36 36.08
CA GLY A 320 -11.95 30.70 36.47
C GLY A 320 -10.43 30.89 36.50
N ALA A 321 -9.67 29.84 36.84
CA ALA A 321 -8.21 29.86 36.69
C ALA A 321 -7.78 29.95 35.22
N ALA A 322 -8.51 29.30 34.30
CA ALA A 322 -8.25 29.41 32.87
C ALA A 322 -8.61 30.81 32.32
N GLU A 323 -9.70 31.41 32.80
CA GLU A 323 -10.12 32.78 32.42
C GLU A 323 -9.10 33.84 32.86
N GLU A 324 -8.55 33.71 34.08
CA GLU A 324 -7.48 34.60 34.58
C GLU A 324 -6.14 34.41 33.84
N ALA A 325 -5.81 33.17 33.44
CA ALA A 325 -4.63 32.91 32.61
C ALA A 325 -4.79 33.51 31.21
N LEU A 326 -5.99 33.42 30.62
CA LEU A 326 -6.31 34.02 29.32
C LEU A 326 -6.30 35.54 29.36
N SER A 327 -6.77 36.17 30.45
CA SER A 327 -6.70 37.63 30.60
C SER A 327 -5.24 38.12 30.70
N LYS A 328 -4.38 37.42 31.44
CA LYS A 328 -2.93 37.72 31.49
C LYS A 328 -2.25 37.57 30.12
N LEU A 329 -2.63 36.57 29.33
CA LEU A 329 -2.14 36.41 27.95
C LEU A 329 -2.64 37.52 27.01
N GLY A 330 -3.90 37.95 27.16
CA GLY A 330 -4.47 39.06 26.39
C GLY A 330 -3.79 40.41 26.64
N ASP A 331 -3.41 40.69 27.89
CA ASP A 331 -2.69 41.92 28.25
C ASP A 331 -1.22 41.90 27.81
N SER A 332 -0.56 40.73 27.82
CA SER A 332 0.84 40.62 27.38
C SER A 332 1.03 40.72 25.86
N GLY A 333 -0.04 40.63 25.07
CA GLY A 333 0.00 40.84 23.61
C GLY A 333 -0.13 42.31 23.17
N ARG A 334 -0.20 43.26 24.11
CA ARG A 334 -0.41 44.69 23.82
C ARG A 334 0.79 45.59 24.16
N GLY A 335 1.97 45.01 24.39
CA GLY A 335 3.25 45.72 24.54
C GLY A 335 4.28 45.23 23.55
#